data_AF-A0A1M7JWD8-F1
#
_entry.id   AF-A0A1M7JWD8-F1
#
_cell.length_a   1.000
_cell.length_b   1.000
_cell.length_c   1.000
_cell.angle_alpha   90.00
_cell.angle_beta   90.00
_cell.angle_gamma   90.00
#
_symmetry.space_group_name_H-M   'P 1'
#
loop_
_entity.id
_entity.type
_entity.pdbx_description
1 polymer ?
#
loop_
_entity_poly.entity_id
_entity_poly.type
_entity_poly.pdbx_seq_one_letter_code
_entity_poly.pdbx_strand_id
1 'polypeptide(L)'
;MNVRKQFIKSMWSIVLCIVLLGNVGNYTSIASASTAKGQERVSITKKKTTITAGKSYTFVAKVEGTSSKITWSVSNKKIGTITQTGKFTAKRAGKVTITAKAGSASTKVKVTVNGKKIIAIDPGHQSKGNSETEATGPGSTNKKAKVASGTSGVSTKVPEYKLTLEVSLKLKAALLDRGYEVVMTRDKNDVNISNKERAILANESGADICIRIHADGSTSQSASGASALYPSTKNPYVSGLSKSSKKLASSVITKFCDKTGAKNRGTVARDDLTGTNWSTIPVIVLEMGFMSNPSEDKKMQQDSYQAKMVEGICNGIDDYYAK
;
A
#
# COMPACT_ATOMS: atom_id res chain seq x y z
N MET A 1 38.14 -48.85 21.14
CA MET A 1 38.31 -49.29 22.53
C MET A 1 37.12 -50.16 22.93
N ASN A 2 37.40 -51.21 23.71
CA ASN A 2 36.45 -52.25 24.17
C ASN A 2 35.32 -51.67 25.05
N VAL A 3 34.05 -52.04 24.87
CA VAL A 3 33.33 -53.30 25.23
C VAL A 3 32.96 -53.42 26.73
N ARG A 4 31.65 -53.23 26.97
CA ARG A 4 30.70 -53.92 27.90
C ARG A 4 31.07 -54.32 29.35
N LYS A 5 30.17 -53.90 30.25
CA LYS A 5 29.42 -54.67 31.29
C LYS A 5 30.16 -55.61 32.28
N GLN A 6 29.91 -55.41 33.58
CA GLN A 6 29.19 -56.32 34.52
C GLN A 6 28.94 -55.53 35.84
N PHE A 7 27.86 -55.62 36.65
CA PHE A 7 26.85 -56.64 37.09
C PHE A 7 27.15 -57.30 38.46
N ILE A 8 26.12 -57.32 39.33
CA ILE A 8 25.68 -58.44 40.23
C ILE A 8 26.06 -58.45 41.75
N LYS A 9 25.04 -58.86 42.56
CA LYS A 9 25.00 -59.40 43.96
C LYS A 9 25.13 -58.39 45.13
N SER A 10 24.19 -58.31 46.09
CA SER A 10 23.68 -59.30 47.10
C SER A 10 24.56 -59.33 48.37
N MET A 11 24.09 -59.60 49.61
CA MET A 11 22.77 -59.98 50.17
C MET A 11 22.82 -59.82 51.71
N TRP A 12 21.65 -59.55 52.34
CA TRP A 12 21.18 -60.05 53.67
C TRP A 12 22.03 -59.76 54.93
N SER A 13 21.46 -59.17 56.00
CA SER A 13 20.97 -59.86 57.23
C SER A 13 20.83 -58.82 58.39
N ILE A 14 20.11 -58.97 59.52
CA ILE A 14 19.18 -59.99 60.08
C ILE A 14 18.31 -59.37 61.22
N VAL A 15 17.05 -59.84 61.41
CA VAL A 15 16.25 -59.99 62.67
C VAL A 15 16.08 -58.82 63.69
N LEU A 16 14.83 -58.46 64.04
CA LEU A 16 14.12 -58.92 65.28
C LEU A 16 12.67 -58.39 65.38
N CYS A 17 11.74 -59.24 65.82
CA CYS A 17 10.34 -58.85 66.11
C CYS A 17 10.17 -58.31 67.53
N ILE A 18 9.44 -57.20 67.70
CA ILE A 18 8.64 -56.92 68.91
C ILE A 18 7.26 -56.43 68.48
N VAL A 19 6.22 -57.13 68.94
CA VAL A 19 4.82 -56.71 68.82
C VAL A 19 4.44 -55.94 70.08
N LEU A 20 3.94 -54.71 69.93
CA LEU A 20 3.20 -54.00 70.97
C LEU A 20 1.96 -53.33 70.37
N LEU A 21 0.81 -53.65 70.95
CA LEU A 21 -0.50 -53.10 70.61
C LEU A 21 -0.63 -51.66 71.16
N GLY A 22 -1.22 -50.74 70.41
CA GLY A 22 -1.39 -49.36 70.88
C GLY A 22 -2.26 -48.46 70.00
N ASN A 23 -3.56 -48.45 70.31
CA ASN A 23 -4.53 -47.36 70.08
C ASN A 23 -4.73 -46.81 68.64
N VAL A 24 -5.91 -47.10 68.06
CA VAL A 24 -6.38 -46.49 66.80
C VAL A 24 -7.01 -45.13 67.08
N GLY A 25 -6.20 -44.07 67.05
CA GLY A 25 -6.70 -42.69 67.12
C GLY A 25 -7.29 -42.23 65.78
N ASN A 26 -8.62 -42.09 65.70
CA ASN A 26 -9.29 -41.54 64.51
C ASN A 26 -9.01 -40.04 64.35
N TYR A 27 -7.95 -39.69 63.63
CA TYR A 27 -7.74 -38.34 63.13
C TYR A 27 -8.57 -38.11 61.86
N THR A 28 -9.72 -37.45 62.01
CA THR A 28 -10.50 -36.92 60.88
C THR A 28 -9.74 -35.76 60.23
N SER A 29 -8.91 -36.07 59.23
CA SER A 29 -8.33 -35.03 58.38
C SER A 29 -9.44 -34.39 57.54
N ILE A 30 -9.84 -33.17 57.91
CA ILE A 30 -10.69 -32.34 57.06
C ILE A 30 -9.82 -31.85 55.91
N ALA A 31 -9.72 -32.68 54.87
CA ALA A 31 -9.11 -32.31 53.61
C ALA A 31 -10.00 -31.23 52.95
N SER A 32 -9.63 -29.97 53.15
CA SER A 32 -10.23 -28.85 52.43
C SER A 32 -9.97 -29.08 50.94
N ALA A 33 -11.03 -29.42 50.21
CA ALA A 33 -10.96 -29.63 48.77
C ALA A 33 -10.59 -28.31 48.09
N SER A 34 -9.30 -28.10 47.84
CA SER A 34 -8.83 -27.00 47.03
C SER A 34 -9.34 -27.25 45.62
N THR A 35 -10.38 -26.49 45.22
CA THR A 35 -10.83 -26.47 43.84
C THR A 35 -9.65 -26.03 43.00
N ALA A 36 -9.09 -26.97 42.22
CA ALA A 36 -7.98 -26.68 41.34
C ALA A 36 -8.44 -25.58 40.36
N LYS A 37 -7.97 -24.34 40.58
CA LYS A 37 -8.26 -23.22 39.69
C LYS A 37 -7.86 -23.65 38.29
N GLY A 38 -8.85 -23.77 37.40
CA GLY A 38 -8.63 -24.16 36.01
C GLY A 38 -7.55 -23.28 35.41
N GLN A 39 -6.55 -23.92 34.78
CA GLN A 39 -5.35 -23.26 34.26
C GLN A 39 -5.71 -21.96 33.53
N GLU A 40 -5.16 -20.83 33.99
CA GLU A 40 -5.43 -19.53 33.38
C GLU A 40 -5.02 -19.56 31.90
N ARG A 41 -5.90 -19.09 31.01
CA ARG A 41 -5.67 -19.07 29.55
C ARG A 41 -6.10 -17.74 28.96
N VAL A 42 -5.32 -17.24 28.01
CA VAL A 42 -5.67 -16.10 27.16
C VAL A 42 -5.45 -16.48 25.71
N SER A 43 -6.43 -16.22 24.85
CA SER A 43 -6.35 -16.49 23.42
C SER A 43 -6.82 -15.29 22.60
N ILE A 44 -6.06 -14.87 21.59
CA ILE A 44 -6.49 -13.80 20.68
C ILE A 44 -7.42 -14.42 19.63
N THR A 45 -8.72 -14.17 19.78
CA THR A 45 -9.79 -14.69 18.92
C THR A 45 -9.93 -13.90 17.62
N LYS A 46 -9.66 -12.59 17.65
CA LYS A 46 -9.64 -11.72 16.46
C LYS A 46 -8.24 -11.14 16.26
N LYS A 47 -7.53 -11.63 15.24
CA LYS A 47 -6.13 -11.30 14.93
C LYS A 47 -5.93 -10.91 13.46
N LYS A 48 -4.97 -10.01 13.22
CA LYS A 48 -4.42 -9.73 11.89
C LYS A 48 -2.89 -9.69 11.97
N THR A 49 -2.21 -10.30 11.00
CA THR A 49 -0.74 -10.42 10.95
C THR A 49 -0.06 -9.33 10.13
N THR A 50 -0.81 -8.61 9.28
CA THR A 50 -0.28 -7.53 8.43
C THR A 50 -1.22 -6.32 8.45
N ILE A 51 -0.70 -5.12 8.68
CA ILE A 51 -1.50 -3.87 8.73
C ILE A 51 -0.72 -2.75 8.02
N THR A 52 -1.37 -1.94 7.18
CA THR A 52 -0.72 -0.79 6.54
C THR A 52 -0.57 0.38 7.53
N ALA A 53 0.57 1.08 7.49
CA ALA A 53 0.80 2.28 8.28
C ALA A 53 -0.32 3.32 8.08
N GLY A 54 -0.74 3.97 9.18
CA GLY A 54 -1.89 4.88 9.22
C GLY A 54 -3.25 4.19 9.44
N LYS A 55 -3.37 2.86 9.25
CA LYS A 55 -4.63 2.13 9.52
C LYS A 55 -4.64 1.54 10.94
N SER A 56 -5.84 1.22 11.43
CA SER A 56 -6.06 0.62 12.75
C SER A 56 -6.79 -0.73 12.65
N TYR A 57 -6.62 -1.60 13.65
CA TYR A 57 -7.33 -2.87 13.78
C TYR A 57 -7.59 -3.18 15.26
N THR A 58 -8.82 -3.59 15.60
CA THR A 58 -9.16 -4.01 16.97
C THR A 58 -8.94 -5.51 17.13
N PHE A 59 -7.91 -5.85 17.90
CA PHE A 59 -7.67 -7.20 18.37
C PHE A 59 -8.65 -7.53 19.51
N VAL A 60 -9.14 -8.76 19.52
CA VAL A 60 -10.01 -9.28 20.59
C VAL A 60 -9.37 -10.53 21.15
N ALA A 61 -9.41 -10.66 22.48
CA ALA A 61 -8.94 -11.84 23.18
C ALA A 61 -10.00 -12.34 24.17
N LYS A 62 -10.02 -13.65 24.40
CA LYS A 62 -10.82 -14.34 25.41
C LYS A 62 -9.90 -14.69 26.58
N VAL A 63 -10.45 -14.67 27.80
CA VAL A 63 -9.80 -15.11 29.03
C VAL A 63 -10.61 -16.25 29.66
N GLU A 64 -9.93 -17.25 30.19
CA GLU A 64 -10.52 -18.42 30.87
C GLU A 64 -9.69 -18.72 32.13
N GLY A 65 -10.32 -19.29 33.17
CA GLY A 65 -9.66 -19.66 34.44
C GLY A 65 -9.36 -18.49 35.39
N THR A 66 -9.61 -17.24 35.01
CA THR A 66 -9.35 -16.06 35.84
C THR A 66 -10.35 -14.93 35.60
N SER A 67 -10.64 -14.15 36.64
CA SER A 67 -11.45 -12.91 36.56
C SER A 67 -10.61 -11.68 36.19
N SER A 68 -9.30 -11.85 35.99
CA SER A 68 -8.38 -10.78 35.62
C SER A 68 -8.78 -10.12 34.29
N LYS A 69 -8.85 -8.78 34.27
CA LYS A 69 -9.07 -8.01 33.03
C LYS A 69 -7.90 -8.18 32.06
N ILE A 70 -8.20 -8.23 30.77
CA ILE A 70 -7.19 -8.30 29.70
C ILE A 70 -6.47 -6.95 29.61
N THR A 71 -5.14 -7.02 29.63
CA THR A 71 -4.24 -5.89 29.38
C THR A 71 -3.51 -6.10 28.06
N TRP A 72 -3.29 -5.01 27.33
CA TRP A 72 -2.67 -5.02 26.01
C TRP A 72 -1.35 -4.27 26.00
N SER A 73 -0.35 -4.80 25.30
CA SER A 73 0.94 -4.13 25.10
C SER A 73 1.53 -4.40 23.72
N VAL A 74 2.47 -3.54 23.32
CA VAL A 74 3.21 -3.61 22.04
C VAL A 74 4.70 -3.60 22.30
N SER A 75 5.47 -4.44 21.60
CA SER A 75 6.93 -4.52 21.76
C SER A 75 7.69 -3.30 21.25
N ASN A 76 7.08 -2.45 20.42
CA ASN A 76 7.70 -1.24 19.89
C ASN A 76 6.67 -0.15 19.56
N LYS A 77 6.57 0.86 20.43
CA LYS A 77 5.64 2.01 20.28
C LYS A 77 5.93 2.92 19.07
N LYS A 78 7.12 2.83 18.45
CA LYS A 78 7.46 3.56 17.21
C LYS A 78 6.77 2.96 15.97
N ILE A 79 6.52 1.65 15.97
CA ILE A 79 5.86 0.89 14.88
C ILE A 79 4.34 0.99 14.97
N GLY A 80 3.79 0.95 16.19
CA GLY A 80 2.36 1.17 16.44
C GLY A 80 2.02 1.21 17.93
N THR A 81 0.81 1.60 18.26
CA THR A 81 0.31 1.71 19.64
C THR A 81 -1.01 0.95 19.80
N ILE A 82 -1.25 0.35 20.97
CA ILE A 82 -2.51 -0.35 21.27
C ILE A 82 -3.20 0.29 22.48
N THR A 83 -4.53 0.42 22.40
CA THR A 83 -5.38 0.86 23.51
C THR A 83 -5.69 -0.29 24.47
N GLN A 84 -6.23 0.02 25.66
CA GLN A 84 -6.75 -1.00 26.59
C GLN A 84 -7.91 -1.81 26.01
N THR A 85 -8.63 -1.29 25.01
CA THR A 85 -9.69 -1.99 24.27
C THR A 85 -9.19 -2.85 23.11
N GLY A 86 -7.87 -3.03 22.95
CA GLY A 86 -7.28 -3.84 21.88
C GLY A 86 -7.22 -3.16 20.50
N LYS A 87 -7.62 -1.89 20.37
CA LYS A 87 -7.47 -1.11 19.13
C LYS A 87 -6.00 -0.76 18.93
N PHE A 88 -5.35 -1.44 17.98
CA PHE A 88 -4.00 -1.14 17.54
C PHE A 88 -4.02 -0.15 16.37
N THR A 89 -3.19 0.88 16.45
CA THR A 89 -2.96 1.87 15.38
C THR A 89 -1.54 1.70 14.85
N ALA A 90 -1.41 1.36 13.57
CA ALA A 90 -0.13 1.21 12.89
C ALA A 90 0.45 2.59 12.53
N LYS A 91 1.71 2.86 12.90
CA LYS A 91 2.34 4.17 12.72
C LYS A 91 3.34 4.22 11.56
N ARG A 92 4.26 3.25 11.47
CA ARG A 92 5.28 3.17 10.41
C ARG A 92 5.63 1.73 10.09
N ALA A 93 6.24 1.49 8.94
CA ALA A 93 6.69 0.17 8.51
C ALA A 93 7.62 -0.50 9.55
N GLY A 94 7.47 -1.81 9.75
CA GLY A 94 8.30 -2.62 10.65
C GLY A 94 7.53 -3.73 11.35
N LYS A 95 8.22 -4.59 12.11
CA LYS A 95 7.59 -5.71 12.85
C LYS A 95 7.38 -5.34 14.31
N VAL A 96 6.22 -5.71 14.86
CA VAL A 96 5.85 -5.50 16.28
C VAL A 96 5.13 -6.73 16.83
N THR A 97 5.34 -7.05 18.10
CA THR A 97 4.55 -8.08 18.79
C THR A 97 3.49 -7.41 19.65
N ILE A 98 2.24 -7.77 19.45
CA ILE A 98 1.13 -7.41 20.34
C ILE A 98 0.95 -8.54 21.35
N THR A 99 0.84 -8.20 22.63
CA THR A 99 0.62 -9.14 23.73
C THR A 99 -0.71 -8.84 24.40
N ALA A 100 -1.54 -9.88 24.61
CA ALA A 100 -2.67 -9.85 25.52
C ALA A 100 -2.30 -10.64 26.79
N LYS A 101 -2.52 -10.07 27.97
CA LYS A 101 -2.23 -10.69 29.27
C LYS A 101 -3.40 -10.53 30.24
N ALA A 102 -3.74 -11.60 30.97
CA ALA A 102 -4.69 -11.57 32.07
C ALA A 102 -4.20 -12.55 33.15
N GLY A 103 -4.04 -12.08 34.39
CA GLY A 103 -3.41 -12.86 35.46
C GLY A 103 -1.96 -13.23 35.13
N SER A 104 -1.60 -14.48 35.35
CA SER A 104 -0.34 -15.10 34.92
C SER A 104 -0.29 -15.41 33.41
N ALA A 105 -1.44 -15.66 32.80
CA ALA A 105 -1.55 -16.10 31.42
C ALA A 105 -1.35 -14.96 30.40
N SER A 106 -0.68 -15.27 29.29
CA SER A 106 -0.51 -14.33 28.18
C SER A 106 -0.41 -15.04 26.83
N THR A 107 -0.71 -14.29 25.77
CA THR A 107 -0.59 -14.74 24.38
C THR A 107 -0.12 -13.59 23.49
N LYS A 108 0.48 -13.92 22.36
CA LYS A 108 1.22 -12.98 21.50
C LYS A 108 0.87 -13.18 20.04
N VAL A 109 0.78 -12.07 19.30
CA VAL A 109 0.71 -12.07 17.84
C VAL A 109 1.80 -11.17 17.26
N LYS A 110 2.59 -11.71 16.33
CA LYS A 110 3.54 -10.93 15.53
C LYS A 110 2.77 -10.24 14.41
N VAL A 111 2.94 -8.93 14.28
CA VAL A 111 2.32 -8.09 13.27
C VAL A 111 3.40 -7.40 12.46
N THR A 112 3.32 -7.53 11.14
CA THR A 112 4.09 -6.73 10.19
C THR A 112 3.28 -5.49 9.86
N VAL A 113 3.80 -4.31 10.17
CA VAL A 113 3.30 -3.06 9.61
C VAL A 113 3.97 -2.84 8.27
N ASN A 114 3.17 -2.76 7.20
CA ASN A 114 3.64 -2.38 5.88
C ASN A 114 3.72 -0.84 5.79
N GLY A 115 4.65 -0.32 5.00
CA GLY A 115 4.64 1.09 4.61
C GLY A 115 3.35 1.47 3.87
N LYS A 116 3.05 2.77 3.82
CA LYS A 116 2.07 3.26 2.86
C LYS A 116 2.60 3.03 1.44
N LYS A 117 1.69 2.99 0.47
CA LYS A 117 2.06 3.03 -0.95
C LYS A 117 2.27 4.48 -1.36
N ILE A 118 3.38 4.74 -2.05
CA ILE A 118 3.80 6.08 -2.47
C ILE A 118 3.44 6.23 -3.95
N ILE A 119 2.66 7.25 -4.31
CA ILE A 119 2.17 7.47 -5.68
C ILE A 119 2.83 8.74 -6.22
N ALA A 120 3.61 8.63 -7.29
CA ALA A 120 4.07 9.79 -8.04
C ALA A 120 2.97 10.24 -9.02
N ILE A 121 2.67 11.54 -9.02
CA ILE A 121 1.77 12.19 -9.98
C ILE A 121 2.60 13.18 -10.78
N ASP A 122 2.57 13.05 -12.11
CA ASP A 122 3.19 14.02 -13.02
C ASP A 122 2.09 14.79 -13.78
N PRO A 123 1.77 16.03 -13.37
CA PRO A 123 0.88 16.87 -14.16
C PRO A 123 1.58 17.28 -15.46
N GLY A 124 1.08 16.77 -16.58
CA GLY A 124 1.65 16.98 -17.91
C GLY A 124 1.88 18.45 -18.23
N HIS A 125 2.91 18.72 -19.04
CA HIS A 125 3.26 20.06 -19.53
C HIS A 125 3.59 21.09 -18.42
N GLN A 126 3.76 22.35 -18.81
CA GLN A 126 4.05 23.51 -17.95
C GLN A 126 3.71 24.80 -18.71
N SER A 127 3.81 25.97 -18.08
CA SER A 127 3.45 27.28 -18.66
C SER A 127 4.14 27.59 -19.99
N LYS A 128 5.39 27.14 -20.16
CA LYS A 128 6.23 27.34 -21.35
C LYS A 128 6.89 26.02 -21.72
N GLY A 129 6.71 25.57 -22.97
CA GLY A 129 7.48 24.45 -23.50
C GLY A 129 8.99 24.73 -23.50
N ASN A 130 9.80 23.69 -23.51
CA ASN A 130 11.25 23.78 -23.70
C ASN A 130 11.65 22.92 -24.90
N SER A 131 12.05 23.60 -25.97
CA SER A 131 12.44 23.01 -27.27
C SER A 131 13.89 22.56 -27.35
N GLU A 132 14.72 22.84 -26.32
CA GLU A 132 16.03 22.19 -26.19
C GLU A 132 15.86 20.66 -26.18
N THR A 133 16.85 19.93 -26.66
CA THR A 133 16.71 18.48 -26.86
C THR A 133 17.34 17.66 -25.75
N GLU A 134 16.69 16.55 -25.40
CA GLU A 134 17.16 15.54 -24.45
C GLU A 134 17.05 14.13 -25.01
N ALA A 135 17.87 13.21 -24.50
CA ALA A 135 17.87 11.81 -24.93
C ALA A 135 16.52 11.11 -24.66
N THR A 136 16.00 10.39 -25.65
CA THR A 136 14.68 9.72 -25.63
C THR A 136 14.54 8.60 -24.58
N GLY A 137 15.65 8.16 -24.01
CA GLY A 137 15.76 7.15 -22.96
C GLY A 137 17.22 7.03 -22.47
N PRO A 138 17.49 6.28 -21.40
CA PRO A 138 18.84 6.00 -20.91
C PRO A 138 19.76 5.50 -22.03
N GLY A 139 20.96 6.09 -22.15
CA GLY A 139 21.95 5.74 -23.18
C GLY A 139 21.58 6.07 -24.64
N SER A 140 20.41 6.69 -24.90
CA SER A 140 19.98 6.98 -26.27
C SER A 140 20.77 8.12 -26.93
N THR A 141 21.23 7.89 -28.16
CA THR A 141 21.74 8.95 -29.05
C THR A 141 20.62 9.78 -29.67
N ASN A 142 19.43 9.21 -29.83
CA ASN A 142 18.24 9.91 -30.31
C ASN A 142 17.76 10.93 -29.27
N LYS A 143 17.43 12.14 -29.73
CA LYS A 143 16.93 13.22 -28.88
C LYS A 143 15.58 13.77 -29.36
N LYS A 144 14.80 14.33 -28.43
CA LYS A 144 13.57 15.11 -28.71
C LYS A 144 13.46 16.29 -27.74
N ALA A 145 12.54 17.22 -28.00
CA ALA A 145 12.31 18.38 -27.14
C ALA A 145 12.05 17.98 -25.68
N LYS A 146 12.66 18.69 -24.73
CA LYS A 146 12.58 18.46 -23.28
C LYS A 146 11.12 18.39 -22.80
N VAL A 147 10.27 19.33 -23.21
CA VAL A 147 8.83 19.30 -22.93
C VAL A 147 8.04 20.17 -23.89
N ALA A 148 6.97 19.65 -24.49
CA ALA A 148 6.06 20.41 -25.34
C ALA A 148 5.15 21.33 -24.49
N SER A 149 4.54 22.36 -25.10
CA SER A 149 3.56 23.23 -24.43
C SER A 149 2.26 22.53 -24.03
N GLY A 150 1.94 21.42 -24.69
CA GLY A 150 0.64 20.74 -24.58
C GLY A 150 -0.40 21.35 -25.53
N THR A 151 -1.59 20.78 -25.52
CA THR A 151 -2.75 21.27 -26.28
C THR A 151 -3.49 22.40 -25.54
N SER A 152 -4.62 22.86 -26.07
CA SER A 152 -5.53 23.81 -25.41
C SER A 152 -6.98 23.53 -25.79
N GLY A 153 -7.89 23.83 -24.87
CA GLY A 153 -9.33 23.66 -25.06
C GLY A 153 -9.85 24.41 -26.29
N VAL A 154 -10.44 23.69 -27.25
CA VAL A 154 -10.94 24.30 -28.49
C VAL A 154 -12.02 25.35 -28.25
N SER A 155 -12.85 25.16 -27.21
CA SER A 155 -13.89 26.10 -26.79
C SER A 155 -13.44 26.99 -25.63
N THR A 156 -12.87 26.40 -24.58
CA THR A 156 -12.58 27.10 -23.31
C THR A 156 -11.28 27.92 -23.36
N LYS A 157 -10.40 27.62 -24.32
CA LYS A 157 -9.03 28.14 -24.44
C LYS A 157 -8.15 27.87 -23.22
N VAL A 158 -8.56 27.00 -22.30
CA VAL A 158 -7.74 26.57 -21.16
C VAL A 158 -6.57 25.72 -21.68
N PRO A 159 -5.31 26.07 -21.40
CA PRO A 159 -4.17 25.24 -21.76
C PRO A 159 -4.14 23.94 -20.97
N GLU A 160 -3.70 22.87 -21.60
CA GLU A 160 -3.61 21.53 -21.00
C GLU A 160 -2.86 21.54 -19.65
N TYR A 161 -1.73 22.26 -19.57
CA TYR A 161 -0.92 22.34 -18.35
C TYR A 161 -1.69 22.87 -17.12
N LYS A 162 -2.77 23.65 -17.31
CA LYS A 162 -3.62 24.13 -16.21
C LYS A 162 -4.56 23.02 -15.74
N LEU A 163 -5.27 22.40 -16.68
CA LEU A 163 -6.20 21.29 -16.42
C LEU A 163 -5.47 20.11 -15.73
N THR A 164 -4.31 19.72 -16.25
CA THR A 164 -3.54 18.60 -15.69
C THR A 164 -3.08 18.90 -14.27
N LEU A 165 -2.63 20.12 -13.98
CA LEU A 165 -2.24 20.53 -12.62
C LEU A 165 -3.44 20.52 -11.67
N GLU A 166 -4.56 21.12 -12.08
CA GLU A 166 -5.76 21.22 -11.25
C GLU A 166 -6.28 19.84 -10.85
N VAL A 167 -6.47 18.95 -11.82
CA VAL A 167 -6.92 17.57 -11.56
C VAL A 167 -5.89 16.82 -10.72
N SER A 168 -4.59 17.03 -10.94
CA SER A 168 -3.53 16.38 -10.16
C SER A 168 -3.47 16.85 -8.70
N LEU A 169 -3.76 18.13 -8.42
CA LEU A 169 -3.84 18.64 -7.04
C LEU A 169 -5.07 18.07 -6.31
N LYS A 170 -6.21 17.98 -6.99
CA LYS A 170 -7.42 17.31 -6.47
C LYS A 170 -7.17 15.80 -6.24
N LEU A 171 -6.44 15.14 -7.14
CA LEU A 171 -6.02 13.74 -7.03
C LEU A 171 -5.06 13.50 -5.85
N LYS A 172 -4.08 14.38 -5.63
CA LYS A 172 -3.18 14.35 -4.48
C LYS A 172 -3.97 14.35 -3.16
N ALA A 173 -4.93 15.24 -3.01
CA ALA A 173 -5.77 15.31 -1.81
C ALA A 173 -6.56 14.01 -1.58
N ALA A 174 -7.22 13.48 -2.62
CA ALA A 174 -8.00 12.24 -2.54
C ALA A 174 -7.16 11.00 -2.22
N LEU A 175 -5.95 10.89 -2.75
CA LEU A 175 -5.04 9.77 -2.47
C LEU A 175 -4.48 9.83 -1.04
N LEU A 176 -4.14 11.02 -0.53
CA LEU A 176 -3.71 11.21 0.86
C LEU A 176 -4.80 10.75 1.84
N ASP A 177 -6.06 11.12 1.61
CA ASP A 177 -7.22 10.68 2.42
C ASP A 177 -7.40 9.15 2.37
N ARG A 178 -7.31 8.54 1.19
CA ARG A 178 -7.36 7.07 1.01
C ARG A 178 -6.20 6.34 1.73
N GLY A 179 -5.19 7.07 2.19
CA GLY A 179 -4.09 6.58 3.02
C GLY A 179 -2.81 6.26 2.25
N TYR A 180 -2.68 6.78 1.03
CA TYR A 180 -1.42 6.78 0.29
C TYR A 180 -0.46 7.85 0.83
N GLU A 181 0.77 7.82 0.35
CA GLU A 181 1.67 8.98 0.28
C GLU A 181 1.75 9.43 -1.18
N VAL A 182 1.95 10.73 -1.42
CA VAL A 182 1.88 11.31 -2.76
C VAL A 182 3.05 12.25 -3.01
N VAL A 183 3.71 12.06 -4.15
CA VAL A 183 4.79 12.90 -4.67
C VAL A 183 4.28 13.59 -5.94
N MET A 184 4.60 14.87 -6.11
CA MET A 184 4.27 15.63 -7.32
C MET A 184 5.57 15.97 -8.05
N THR A 185 5.62 15.80 -9.37
CA THR A 185 6.76 16.31 -10.17
C THR A 185 6.75 17.84 -10.30
N ARG A 186 5.56 18.45 -10.22
CA ARG A 186 5.32 19.90 -10.09
C ARG A 186 4.01 20.16 -9.35
N ASP A 187 3.95 21.27 -8.62
CA ASP A 187 2.76 21.78 -7.95
C ASP A 187 2.35 23.19 -8.43
N LYS A 188 3.14 23.77 -9.35
CA LYS A 188 2.90 25.07 -9.98
C LYS A 188 2.99 24.99 -11.50
N ASN A 189 2.50 26.03 -12.18
CA ASN A 189 2.50 26.10 -13.64
C ASN A 189 3.82 26.65 -14.20
N ASP A 190 4.43 27.61 -13.51
CA ASP A 190 5.70 28.20 -13.93
C ASP A 190 6.88 27.38 -13.38
N VAL A 191 7.32 26.44 -14.22
CA VAL A 191 8.47 25.55 -14.01
C VAL A 191 9.17 25.33 -15.35
N ASN A 192 10.44 24.98 -15.32
CA ASN A 192 11.18 24.47 -16.48
C ASN A 192 11.74 23.09 -16.13
N ILE A 193 10.93 22.04 -16.31
CA ILE A 193 11.28 20.65 -15.95
C ILE A 193 10.98 19.72 -17.12
N SER A 194 12.00 19.04 -17.62
CA SER A 194 11.91 18.14 -18.77
C SER A 194 11.16 16.84 -18.46
N ASN A 195 10.81 16.09 -19.51
CA ASN A 195 10.19 14.78 -19.36
C ASN A 195 11.14 13.78 -18.68
N LYS A 196 12.45 13.83 -18.97
CA LYS A 196 13.47 13.06 -18.25
C LYS A 196 13.51 13.43 -16.76
N GLU A 197 13.58 14.72 -16.45
CA GLU A 197 13.69 15.21 -15.06
C GLU A 197 12.46 14.82 -14.23
N ARG A 198 11.26 14.88 -14.80
CA ARG A 198 10.02 14.38 -14.18
C ARG A 198 10.06 12.89 -13.87
N ALA A 199 10.60 12.09 -14.79
CA ALA A 199 10.77 10.64 -14.57
C ALA A 199 11.80 10.35 -13.47
N ILE A 200 12.94 11.06 -13.48
CA ILE A 200 13.98 10.92 -12.44
C ILE A 200 13.43 11.31 -11.06
N LEU A 201 12.72 12.44 -10.94
CA LEU A 201 12.08 12.86 -9.69
C LEU A 201 11.11 11.79 -9.16
N ALA A 202 10.28 11.21 -10.04
CA ALA A 202 9.39 10.11 -9.65
C ALA A 202 10.16 8.88 -9.15
N ASN A 203 11.22 8.48 -9.85
CA ASN A 203 12.07 7.34 -9.48
C ASN A 203 12.78 7.55 -8.13
N GLU A 204 13.43 8.70 -7.95
CA GLU A 204 14.24 9.03 -6.76
C GLU A 204 13.39 9.26 -5.51
N SER A 205 12.11 9.59 -5.68
CA SER A 205 11.17 9.78 -4.57
C SER A 205 10.80 8.50 -3.81
N GLY A 206 11.18 7.32 -4.32
CA GLY A 206 10.78 6.02 -3.76
C GLY A 206 9.32 5.64 -4.04
N ALA A 207 8.67 6.28 -5.03
CA ALA A 207 7.31 5.97 -5.43
C ALA A 207 7.16 4.51 -5.91
N ASP A 208 6.04 3.87 -5.55
CA ASP A 208 5.69 2.52 -6.00
C ASP A 208 5.17 2.49 -7.45
N ILE A 209 4.56 3.59 -7.92
CA ILE A 209 4.06 3.79 -9.29
C ILE A 209 4.09 5.28 -9.66
N CYS A 210 4.07 5.59 -10.95
CA CYS A 210 3.91 6.94 -11.50
C CYS A 210 2.69 7.05 -12.43
N ILE A 211 1.90 8.10 -12.27
CA ILE A 211 0.77 8.42 -13.15
C ILE A 211 0.96 9.82 -13.72
N ARG A 212 1.17 9.88 -15.03
CA ARG A 212 1.30 11.13 -15.80
C ARG A 212 -0.09 11.54 -16.27
N ILE A 213 -0.57 12.72 -15.87
CA ILE A 213 -1.92 13.22 -16.15
C ILE A 213 -1.87 14.16 -17.36
N HIS A 214 -2.62 13.84 -18.41
CA HIS A 214 -2.65 14.55 -19.70
C HIS A 214 -4.09 14.67 -20.25
N ALA A 215 -4.27 15.46 -21.30
CA ALA A 215 -5.51 15.48 -22.08
C ALA A 215 -5.20 15.67 -23.57
N ASP A 216 -5.82 14.83 -24.41
CA ASP A 216 -5.42 14.59 -25.80
C ASP A 216 -5.86 15.73 -26.74
N GLY A 217 -5.23 15.81 -27.90
CA GLY A 217 -5.52 16.76 -28.97
C GLY A 217 -5.51 16.07 -30.34
N SER A 218 -6.63 16.17 -31.06
CA SER A 218 -6.77 15.64 -32.42
C SER A 218 -7.14 16.74 -33.41
N THR A 219 -6.74 16.56 -34.67
CA THR A 219 -7.25 17.34 -35.81
C THR A 219 -8.75 17.10 -36.04
N SER A 220 -9.27 15.94 -35.61
CA SER A 220 -10.71 15.66 -35.62
C SER A 220 -11.37 16.11 -34.31
N GLN A 221 -12.27 17.09 -34.39
CA GLN A 221 -13.04 17.57 -33.24
C GLN A 221 -14.12 16.56 -32.76
N SER A 222 -14.38 15.48 -33.51
CA SER A 222 -15.27 14.39 -33.08
C SER A 222 -14.55 13.27 -32.32
N ALA A 223 -13.21 13.27 -32.30
CA ALA A 223 -12.44 12.40 -31.44
C ALA A 223 -12.85 12.62 -29.97
N SER A 224 -13.02 11.53 -29.23
CA SER A 224 -13.53 11.55 -27.85
C SER A 224 -13.13 10.30 -27.09
N GLY A 225 -13.21 10.39 -25.76
CA GLY A 225 -12.91 9.32 -24.82
C GLY A 225 -11.50 9.37 -24.24
N ALA A 226 -11.31 8.64 -23.15
CA ALA A 226 -10.04 8.55 -22.44
C ALA A 226 -9.22 7.33 -22.86
N SER A 227 -7.90 7.38 -22.71
CA SER A 227 -7.00 6.23 -22.92
C SER A 227 -5.86 6.20 -21.91
N ALA A 228 -5.32 5.01 -21.60
CA ALA A 228 -4.14 4.87 -20.75
C ALA A 228 -2.97 4.26 -21.52
N LEU A 229 -1.87 5.01 -21.62
CA LEU A 229 -0.69 4.64 -22.40
C LEU A 229 0.38 4.05 -21.49
N TYR A 230 1.05 3.00 -21.96
CA TYR A 230 2.01 2.22 -21.19
C TYR A 230 3.17 1.71 -22.07
N PRO A 231 4.38 1.46 -21.53
CA PRO A 231 5.50 0.93 -22.30
C PRO A 231 5.22 -0.50 -22.78
N SER A 232 5.56 -0.81 -24.03
CA SER A 232 5.37 -2.14 -24.61
C SER A 232 6.45 -3.13 -24.16
N THR A 233 6.26 -4.42 -24.42
CA THR A 233 7.30 -5.44 -24.21
C THR A 233 8.49 -5.30 -25.17
N LYS A 234 8.35 -4.48 -26.23
CA LYS A 234 9.40 -4.12 -27.19
C LYS A 234 10.13 -2.81 -26.82
N ASN A 235 9.74 -2.15 -25.73
CA ASN A 235 10.38 -0.90 -25.31
C ASN A 235 11.89 -1.14 -25.05
N PRO A 236 12.81 -0.41 -25.73
CA PRO A 236 14.24 -0.69 -25.61
C PRO A 236 14.85 -0.26 -24.27
N TYR A 237 14.12 0.49 -23.43
CA TYR A 237 14.60 1.00 -22.15
C TYR A 237 13.87 0.36 -20.95
N VAL A 238 12.55 0.16 -21.05
CA VAL A 238 11.68 -0.19 -19.92
C VAL A 238 10.73 -1.37 -20.18
N SER A 239 11.10 -2.30 -21.08
CA SER A 239 10.30 -3.50 -21.39
C SER A 239 9.89 -4.31 -20.15
N GLY A 240 10.76 -4.42 -19.15
CA GLY A 240 10.48 -5.08 -17.86
C GLY A 240 9.32 -4.45 -17.06
N LEU A 241 9.03 -3.17 -17.27
CA LEU A 241 7.90 -2.46 -16.65
C LEU A 241 6.58 -2.66 -17.41
N SER A 242 6.60 -3.28 -18.60
CA SER A 242 5.41 -3.36 -19.45
C SER A 242 4.24 -4.09 -18.79
N LYS A 243 4.48 -5.21 -18.11
CA LYS A 243 3.42 -6.02 -17.48
C LYS A 243 2.74 -5.29 -16.32
N SER A 244 3.50 -4.67 -15.43
CA SER A 244 2.99 -3.92 -14.28
C SER A 244 2.30 -2.62 -14.73
N SER A 245 2.91 -1.89 -15.67
CA SER A 245 2.35 -0.67 -16.24
C SER A 245 1.07 -0.93 -17.04
N LYS A 246 0.98 -2.05 -17.79
CA LYS A 246 -0.26 -2.46 -18.45
C LYS A 246 -1.36 -2.77 -17.45
N LYS A 247 -1.05 -3.49 -16.35
CA LYS A 247 -2.02 -3.75 -15.28
C LYS A 247 -2.54 -2.44 -14.69
N LEU A 248 -1.65 -1.51 -14.36
CA LEU A 248 -2.00 -0.18 -13.86
C LEU A 248 -2.87 0.60 -14.86
N ALA A 249 -2.49 0.62 -16.14
CA ALA A 249 -3.24 1.26 -17.21
C ALA A 249 -4.66 0.70 -17.33
N SER A 250 -4.81 -0.63 -17.33
CA SER A 250 -6.12 -1.31 -17.38
C SER A 250 -6.99 -0.99 -16.17
N SER A 251 -6.44 -1.04 -14.95
CA SER A 251 -7.17 -0.71 -13.72
C SER A 251 -7.62 0.75 -13.71
N VAL A 252 -6.73 1.68 -14.03
CA VAL A 252 -7.02 3.12 -14.06
C VAL A 252 -8.02 3.48 -15.15
N ILE A 253 -7.84 3.06 -16.40
CA ILE A 253 -8.75 3.47 -17.48
C ILE A 253 -10.16 2.93 -17.30
N THR A 254 -10.29 1.70 -16.80
CA THR A 254 -11.60 1.08 -16.53
C THR A 254 -12.34 1.88 -15.47
N LYS A 255 -11.76 2.07 -14.27
CA LYS A 255 -12.43 2.79 -13.18
C LYS A 255 -12.61 4.29 -13.47
N PHE A 256 -11.72 4.90 -14.26
CA PHE A 256 -11.90 6.26 -14.78
C PHE A 256 -13.16 6.35 -15.65
N CYS A 257 -13.30 5.48 -16.64
CA CYS A 257 -14.43 5.50 -17.57
C CYS A 257 -15.74 5.13 -16.87
N ASP A 258 -15.73 4.11 -16.00
CA ASP A 258 -16.87 3.71 -15.16
C ASP A 258 -17.43 4.91 -14.37
N LYS A 259 -16.55 5.72 -13.77
CA LYS A 259 -16.96 6.85 -12.91
C LYS A 259 -17.35 8.12 -13.67
N THR A 260 -16.72 8.37 -14.80
CA THR A 260 -16.92 9.59 -15.61
C THR A 260 -18.01 9.44 -16.68
N GLY A 261 -18.28 8.22 -17.14
CA GLY A 261 -19.04 7.97 -18.36
C GLY A 261 -18.29 8.42 -19.63
N ALA A 262 -16.97 8.61 -19.58
CA ALA A 262 -16.15 8.84 -20.76
C ALA A 262 -16.09 7.56 -21.62
N LYS A 263 -15.98 7.72 -22.95
CA LYS A 263 -15.76 6.58 -23.84
C LYS A 263 -14.40 5.93 -23.50
N ASN A 264 -14.43 4.66 -23.12
CA ASN A 264 -13.22 3.90 -22.84
C ASN A 264 -12.53 3.52 -24.16
N ARG A 265 -11.35 4.10 -24.44
CA ARG A 265 -10.51 3.75 -25.61
C ARG A 265 -9.47 2.67 -25.29
N GLY A 266 -9.48 2.14 -24.07
CA GLY A 266 -8.60 1.08 -23.61
C GLY A 266 -7.17 1.52 -23.33
N THR A 267 -6.26 0.54 -23.37
CA THR A 267 -4.83 0.75 -23.11
C THR A 267 -4.02 0.77 -24.40
N VAL A 268 -3.10 1.72 -24.55
CA VAL A 268 -2.29 1.90 -25.77
C VAL A 268 -0.80 1.70 -25.47
N ALA A 269 -0.14 0.78 -26.18
CA ALA A 269 1.29 0.58 -26.03
C ALA A 269 2.07 1.72 -26.73
N ARG A 270 3.04 2.35 -26.06
CA ARG A 270 3.88 3.45 -26.60
C ARG A 270 5.30 3.38 -26.07
N ASP A 271 6.27 3.51 -26.98
CA ASP A 271 7.71 3.40 -26.67
C ASP A 271 8.52 4.66 -27.01
N ASP A 272 7.86 5.72 -27.46
CA ASP A 272 8.45 7.00 -27.90
C ASP A 272 8.37 8.13 -26.84
N LEU A 273 7.86 7.82 -25.65
CA LEU A 273 7.57 8.78 -24.60
C LEU A 273 8.75 8.90 -23.63
N THR A 274 9.55 9.98 -23.72
CA THR A 274 10.73 10.19 -22.86
C THR A 274 10.43 10.01 -21.37
N GLY A 275 9.32 10.60 -20.89
CA GLY A 275 8.92 10.53 -19.48
C GLY A 275 8.43 9.14 -19.00
N THR A 276 8.25 8.19 -19.92
CA THR A 276 8.03 6.77 -19.66
C THR A 276 9.35 6.00 -19.74
N ASN A 277 10.13 6.27 -20.79
CA ASN A 277 11.39 5.58 -21.11
C ASN A 277 12.50 5.80 -20.08
N TRP A 278 12.43 6.85 -19.27
CA TRP A 278 13.34 7.12 -18.16
C TRP A 278 12.83 6.61 -16.79
N SER A 279 11.69 5.90 -16.73
CA SER A 279 11.15 5.42 -15.46
C SER A 279 11.78 4.10 -15.00
N THR A 280 11.99 3.94 -13.69
CA THR A 280 12.39 2.67 -13.04
C THR A 280 11.22 2.01 -12.30
N ILE A 281 10.03 2.63 -12.31
CA ILE A 281 8.83 2.20 -11.58
C ILE A 281 7.64 2.10 -12.55
N PRO A 282 6.61 1.27 -12.29
CA PRO A 282 5.47 1.13 -13.19
C PRO A 282 4.81 2.48 -13.46
N VAL A 283 4.65 2.82 -14.74
CA VAL A 283 4.30 4.17 -15.18
C VAL A 283 3.25 4.15 -16.28
N ILE A 284 2.28 5.06 -16.19
CA ILE A 284 1.27 5.28 -17.25
C ILE A 284 1.15 6.76 -17.60
N VAL A 285 0.70 7.05 -18.82
CA VAL A 285 0.05 8.32 -19.15
C VAL A 285 -1.45 8.08 -19.19
N LEU A 286 -2.23 8.90 -18.50
CA LEU A 286 -3.69 8.93 -18.63
C LEU A 286 -4.08 10.15 -19.45
N GLU A 287 -4.58 9.92 -20.66
CA GLU A 287 -5.27 10.93 -21.46
C GLU A 287 -6.73 10.95 -21.03
N MET A 288 -7.13 12.00 -20.32
CA MET A 288 -8.45 12.06 -19.64
C MET A 288 -9.64 12.30 -20.58
N GLY A 289 -9.39 12.71 -21.82
CA GLY A 289 -10.37 13.11 -22.83
C GLY A 289 -9.71 14.05 -23.85
N PHE A 290 -10.44 14.47 -24.89
CA PHE A 290 -9.91 15.32 -25.95
C PHE A 290 -10.22 16.80 -25.70
N MET A 291 -9.19 17.64 -25.51
CA MET A 291 -9.37 19.10 -25.45
C MET A 291 -9.73 19.70 -26.82
N SER A 292 -9.48 18.96 -27.90
CA SER A 292 -9.94 19.30 -29.26
C SER A 292 -11.42 19.02 -29.50
N ASN A 293 -12.10 18.33 -28.57
CA ASN A 293 -13.54 18.07 -28.64
C ASN A 293 -14.31 19.15 -27.87
N PRO A 294 -15.19 19.94 -28.51
CA PRO A 294 -15.90 21.04 -27.85
C PRO A 294 -16.72 20.64 -26.62
N SER A 295 -17.21 19.39 -26.57
CA SER A 295 -18.00 18.88 -25.45
C SER A 295 -17.11 18.36 -24.32
N GLU A 296 -16.06 17.58 -24.62
CA GLU A 296 -15.15 17.08 -23.58
C GLU A 296 -14.30 18.20 -22.97
N ASP A 297 -13.85 19.17 -23.77
CA ASP A 297 -13.16 20.38 -23.30
C ASP A 297 -13.95 21.10 -22.20
N LYS A 298 -15.18 21.52 -22.51
CA LYS A 298 -16.07 22.19 -21.55
C LYS A 298 -16.35 21.32 -20.32
N LYS A 299 -16.55 20.02 -20.52
CA LYS A 299 -16.84 19.05 -19.44
C LYS A 299 -15.63 18.87 -18.50
N MET A 300 -14.41 18.86 -19.02
CA MET A 300 -13.17 18.72 -18.22
C MET A 300 -12.88 19.93 -17.32
N GLN A 301 -13.42 21.12 -17.62
CA GLN A 301 -13.32 22.29 -16.74
C GLN A 301 -14.40 22.33 -15.63
N GLN A 302 -15.35 21.39 -15.59
CA GLN A 302 -16.39 21.37 -14.57
C GLN A 302 -15.91 20.65 -13.30
N ASP A 303 -15.94 21.32 -12.15
CA ASP A 303 -15.58 20.73 -10.85
C ASP A 303 -16.26 19.40 -10.56
N SER A 304 -17.56 19.30 -10.85
CA SER A 304 -18.36 18.09 -10.66
C SER A 304 -17.92 16.92 -11.55
N TYR A 305 -17.29 17.21 -12.69
CA TYR A 305 -16.68 16.20 -13.56
C TYR A 305 -15.25 15.89 -13.16
N GLN A 306 -14.45 16.90 -12.78
CA GLN A 306 -13.11 16.68 -12.23
C GLN A 306 -13.16 15.82 -10.95
N ALA A 307 -14.17 15.98 -10.10
CA ALA A 307 -14.40 15.08 -8.96
C ALA A 307 -14.61 13.62 -9.39
N LYS A 308 -15.38 13.37 -10.47
CA LYS A 308 -15.56 12.03 -11.04
C LYS A 308 -14.27 11.48 -11.66
N MET A 309 -13.48 12.33 -12.33
CA MET A 309 -12.16 11.96 -12.86
C MET A 309 -11.22 11.52 -11.73
N VAL A 310 -11.09 12.34 -10.69
CA VAL A 310 -10.25 12.06 -9.51
C VAL A 310 -10.68 10.79 -8.80
N GLU A 311 -11.97 10.60 -8.53
CA GLU A 311 -12.48 9.40 -7.88
C GLU A 311 -12.25 8.15 -8.74
N GLY A 312 -12.45 8.25 -10.06
CA GLY A 312 -12.17 7.17 -11.01
C GLY A 312 -10.70 6.75 -11.04
N ILE A 313 -9.77 7.71 -11.04
CA ILE A 313 -8.32 7.43 -10.94
C ILE A 313 -8.00 6.75 -9.61
N CYS A 314 -8.52 7.28 -8.49
CA CYS A 314 -8.30 6.70 -7.16
C CYS A 314 -8.83 5.25 -7.07
N ASN A 315 -10.03 5.00 -7.59
CA ASN A 315 -10.63 3.67 -7.63
C ASN A 315 -9.77 2.69 -8.46
N GLY A 316 -9.17 3.16 -9.56
CA GLY A 316 -8.24 2.36 -10.38
C GLY A 316 -6.90 2.07 -9.71
N ILE A 317 -6.41 2.98 -8.86
CA ILE A 317 -5.21 2.76 -8.03
C ILE A 317 -5.50 1.75 -6.92
N ASP A 318 -6.65 1.87 -6.24
CA ASP A 318 -7.08 0.88 -5.24
C ASP A 318 -7.23 -0.53 -5.87
N ASP A 319 -7.85 -0.62 -7.07
CA ASP A 319 -7.99 -1.85 -7.87
C ASP A 319 -6.62 -2.45 -8.26
N TYR A 320 -5.67 -1.63 -8.72
CA TYR A 320 -4.31 -2.07 -9.05
C TYR A 320 -3.60 -2.73 -7.84
N TYR A 321 -3.82 -2.21 -6.63
CA TYR A 321 -3.29 -2.77 -5.39
C TYR A 321 -4.19 -3.82 -4.72
N ALA A 322 -5.35 -4.15 -5.29
CA ALA A 322 -6.36 -5.05 -4.73
C ALA A 322 -6.77 -4.69 -3.29
N LYS A 323 -7.17 -3.42 -3.09
CA LYS A 323 -7.48 -2.80 -1.79
C LYS A 323 -8.98 -2.64 -1.53
#